data_AF-A0A544TH05-F1
#
_entry.id   AF-A0A544TH05-F1
#
_cell.length_a   1.000
_cell.length_b   1.000
_cell.length_c   1.000
_cell.angle_alpha   90.00
_cell.angle_beta   90.00
_cell.angle_gamma   90.00
#
_symmetry.space_group_name_H-M   'P 1'
#
loop_
_entity.id
_entity.type
_entity.pdbx_description
1 polymer ?
#
loop_
_entity_poly.entity_id
_entity_poly.type
_entity_poly.pdbx_seq_one_letter_code
_entity_poly.pdbx_strand_id
1 'polypeptide(L)' 'MSELPKKTNAIPNKVIDLLVSDTLRKNGINLDDAKGKLSPDQKQMLKELVEELTTQVNEFVDKTTSPKKGNK' A
#
# COMPACT_ATOMS: atom_id res chain seq x y z
N MET A 1 3.86 -8.73 -36.87
CA MET A 1 3.32 -8.41 -35.54
C MET A 1 4.42 -8.65 -34.52
N SER A 2 5.02 -7.58 -34.01
CA SER A 2 5.98 -7.67 -32.90
C SER A 2 5.20 -7.38 -31.63
N GLU A 3 4.86 -8.42 -30.89
CA GLU A 3 4.25 -8.27 -29.57
C GLU A 3 5.30 -7.65 -28.63
N LEU A 4 5.05 -6.42 -28.18
CA LEU A 4 5.85 -5.82 -27.12
C LEU A 4 5.67 -6.65 -25.84
N PRO A 5 6.75 -6.97 -25.09
CA PRO A 5 6.61 -7.48 -23.74
C PRO A 5 5.95 -6.39 -22.90
N LYS A 6 4.68 -6.60 -22.52
CA LYS A 6 3.98 -5.79 -21.52
C LYS A 6 4.87 -5.77 -20.28
N LYS A 7 5.50 -4.63 -19.99
CA LYS A 7 6.21 -4.39 -18.72
C LYS A 7 5.19 -4.51 -17.59
N THR A 8 5.03 -5.71 -17.05
CA THR A 8 4.51 -5.92 -15.71
C THR A 8 5.60 -5.50 -14.74
N ASN A 9 5.75 -4.18 -14.56
CA ASN A 9 6.45 -3.61 -13.40
C ASN A 9 5.59 -3.81 -12.13
N ALA A 10 5.06 -5.02 -11.95
CA ALA A 10 4.38 -5.41 -10.72
C ALA A 10 5.48 -5.65 -9.69
N ILE A 11 5.54 -4.80 -8.68
CA ILE A 11 6.41 -5.03 -7.52
C ILE A 11 6.10 -6.43 -7.00
N PRO A 12 7.10 -7.33 -6.83
CA PRO A 12 6.84 -8.67 -6.35
C PRO A 12 6.13 -8.63 -4.99
N ASN A 13 5.05 -9.40 -4.82
CA ASN A 13 4.29 -9.44 -3.57
C ASN A 13 5.18 -9.68 -2.33
N LYS A 14 6.30 -10.41 -2.47
CA LYS A 14 7.29 -10.60 -1.39
C LYS A 14 7.97 -9.31 -0.94
N VAL A 15 8.23 -8.38 -1.85
CA VAL A 15 8.84 -7.09 -1.53
C VAL A 15 7.84 -6.22 -0.78
N ILE A 16 6.57 -6.24 -1.19
CA ILE A 16 5.47 -5.57 -0.48
C ILE A 16 5.34 -6.13 0.94
N ASP A 17 5.31 -7.46 1.08
CA ASP A 17 5.21 -8.13 2.37
C ASP A 17 6.39 -7.81 3.31
N LEU A 18 7.61 -7.74 2.75
CA LEU A 18 8.81 -7.33 3.48
C LEU A 18 8.72 -5.88 3.98
N LEU A 19 8.28 -4.95 3.12
CA LEU A 19 8.14 -3.53 3.47
C LEU A 19 7.08 -3.30 4.54
N VAL A 20 5.93 -3.97 4.41
CA VAL A 20 4.84 -3.90 5.40
C VAL A 20 5.31 -4.48 6.74
N SER A 21 5.97 -5.65 6.70
CA SER A 21 6.51 -6.29 7.91
C SER A 21 7.57 -5.44 8.60
N ASP A 22 8.50 -4.85 7.84
CA ASP A 22 9.55 -3.99 8.38
C ASP A 22 8.98 -2.70 8.98
N THR A 23 8.02 -2.07 8.29
CA THR A 23 7.35 -0.85 8.76
C THR A 23 6.57 -1.10 10.05
N LEU A 24 5.79 -2.17 10.12
CA LEU A 24 5.04 -2.52 11.34
C LEU A 24 5.99 -2.85 12.49
N ARG A 25 7.03 -3.65 12.25
CA ARG A 25 8.04 -4.00 13.27
C ARG A 25 8.78 -2.78 13.81
N LYS A 26 9.17 -1.84 12.93
CA LYS A 26 9.86 -0.60 13.32
C LYS A 26 9.02 0.30 14.21
N ASN A 27 7.69 0.19 14.12
CA ASN A 27 6.75 0.90 14.99
C ASN A 27 6.32 0.07 16.21
N GLY A 28 7.02 -1.03 16.52
CA GLY A 28 6.75 -1.88 17.68
C GLY A 28 5.55 -2.83 17.50
N ILE A 29 5.01 -2.94 16.30
CA ILE A 29 3.87 -3.81 16.00
C ILE A 29 4.40 -5.16 15.51
N ASN A 30 4.26 -6.19 16.34
CA ASN A 30 4.64 -7.55 15.97
C ASN A 30 3.43 -8.27 15.34
N LEU A 31 3.52 -8.56 14.03
CA LEU A 31 2.39 -9.08 13.23
C LEU A 31 1.84 -10.42 13.74
N ASP A 32 2.71 -11.32 14.21
CA ASP A 32 2.32 -12.62 14.76
C ASP A 32 1.52 -12.47 16.06
N ASP A 33 1.97 -11.61 16.97
CA ASP A 33 1.24 -11.27 18.19
C ASP A 33 -0.06 -10.50 17.88
N ALA A 34 -0.01 -9.55 16.94
CA ALA A 34 -1.15 -8.70 16.60
C ALA A 34 -2.28 -9.51 15.95
N LYS A 35 -1.98 -10.39 14.98
CA LYS A 35 -3.00 -11.19 14.30
C LYS A 35 -3.71 -12.18 15.24
N GLY A 36 -3.01 -12.67 16.26
CA GLY A 36 -3.56 -13.56 17.29
C GLY A 36 -4.33 -12.85 18.41
N LYS A 37 -4.03 -11.58 18.68
CA LYS A 37 -4.62 -10.79 19.78
C LYS A 37 -5.75 -9.86 19.34
N LEU A 38 -5.92 -9.63 18.04
CA LEU A 38 -6.97 -8.77 17.52
C LEU A 38 -8.29 -9.55 17.34
N SER A 39 -9.34 -9.08 18.01
CA SER A 39 -10.72 -9.51 17.78
C SER A 39 -11.17 -9.22 16.35
N PRO A 40 -12.20 -9.92 15.82
CA PRO A 40 -12.71 -9.72 14.47
C PRO A 40 -13.03 -8.24 14.16
N ASP A 41 -13.68 -7.55 15.10
CA ASP A 41 -14.02 -6.13 14.96
C ASP A 41 -12.78 -5.24 14.88
N GLN A 42 -11.75 -5.53 15.67
CA GLN A 42 -10.49 -4.78 15.65
C GLN A 42 -9.72 -4.99 14.34
N LYS A 43 -9.81 -6.19 13.75
CA LYS A 43 -9.26 -6.48 12.42
C LYS A 43 -9.99 -5.69 11.34
N GLN A 44 -11.31 -5.56 11.44
CA GLN A 44 -12.12 -4.81 10.48
C GLN A 44 -11.81 -3.31 10.56
N MET A 45 -11.78 -2.73 11.75
CA MET A 45 -11.39 -1.32 11.94
C MET A 45 -9.98 -1.02 11.42
N LEU A 46 -9.02 -1.92 11.67
CA LEU A 46 -7.66 -1.76 11.15
C LEU A 46 -7.63 -1.81 9.62
N LYS A 47 -8.42 -2.69 9.01
CA LYS A 47 -8.54 -2.78 7.55
C LYS A 47 -9.11 -1.49 6.96
N GLU A 48 -10.19 -0.97 7.53
CA GLU A 48 -10.82 0.28 7.08
C GLU A 48 -9.85 1.46 7.17
N LEU A 49 -9.12 1.58 8.28
CA LEU A 49 -8.12 2.64 8.45
C LEU A 49 -6.99 2.56 7.41
N VAL A 50 -6.51 1.35 7.10
CA VAL A 50 -5.46 1.15 6.09
C VAL A 50 -5.98 1.43 4.68
N GLU A 51 -7.23 1.06 4.37
CA GLU A 51 -7.86 1.38 3.07
C GLU A 51 -8.01 2.90 2.89
N GLU A 52 -8.43 3.62 3.93
CA GLU A 52 -8.52 5.09 3.89
C GLU A 52 -7.14 5.73 3.69
N LEU A 53 -6.13 5.28 4.45
CA LEU A 53 -4.76 5.78 4.32
C LEU A 53 -4.18 5.51 2.92
N THR A 54 -4.46 4.32 2.36
CA THR A 54 -4.07 3.95 1.00
C THR A 54 -4.71 4.88 -0.03
N THR A 55 -5.98 5.21 0.16
CA THR A 55 -6.70 6.16 -0.70
C THR A 55 -6.08 7.55 -0.63
N GLN A 56 -5.80 8.06 0.57
CA GLN A 56 -5.16 9.37 0.75
C GLN A 56 -3.76 9.44 0.12
N VAL A 57 -2.97 8.36 0.21
CA VAL A 57 -1.66 8.28 -0.43
C VAL A 57 -1.79 8.23 -1.96
N ASN A 58 -2.71 7.43 -2.49
CA ASN A 58 -2.95 7.37 -3.94
C ASN A 58 -3.39 8.75 -4.48
N GLU A 59 -4.34 9.41 -3.82
CA GLU A 59 -4.75 10.77 -4.18
C GLU A 59 -3.60 11.78 -4.12
N PHE A 60 -2.73 11.66 -3.11
CA PHE A 60 -1.54 12.50 -3.00
C PHE A 60 -0.57 12.24 -4.17
N VAL A 61 -0.28 10.97 -4.47
CA VAL A 61 0.57 10.60 -5.61
C VAL A 61 -0.04 11.08 -6.92
N ASP A 62 -1.32 10.85 -7.18
CA ASP A 62 -2.03 11.32 -8.39
C ASP A 62 -2.01 12.86 -8.53
N LYS A 63 -2.15 13.59 -7.42
CA LYS A 63 -1.98 15.06 -7.40
C LYS A 63 -0.56 15.49 -7.73
N THR A 64 0.45 14.69 -7.39
CA THR A 64 1.86 14.99 -7.72
C THR A 64 2.29 14.53 -9.11
N THR A 65 1.63 13.51 -9.70
CA THR A 65 1.99 12.98 -11.03
C THR A 65 1.30 13.67 -12.19
N SER A 66 0.30 14.51 -11.93
CA SER A 66 -0.33 15.33 -12.96
C SER A 66 0.60 16.52 -13.30
N PRO A 67 1.26 16.53 -14.48
CA PRO A 67 1.86 17.76 -14.93
C PRO A 67 0.71 18.73 -15.13
N LYS A 68 0.78 19.86 -14.43
CA LYS A 68 0.10 21.08 -14.81
C LYS A 68 0.41 21.35 -16.29
N LYS A 69 -0.41 20.81 -17.20
CA LYS A 69 -0.46 21.26 -18.59
C LYS A 69 -1.06 22.64 -18.52
N GLY A 70 -0.19 23.61 -18.32
CA GLY A 70 -0.48 25.02 -18.48
C GLY A 70 -0.96 25.23 -19.90
N ASN A 71 -2.27 25.37 -20.06
CA ASN A 71 -2.82 26.19 -21.13
C ASN A 71 -2.51 27.63 -20.77
N LYS A 72 -1.59 28.26 -21.50
CA LYS A 72 -1.71 29.62 -21.98
C LYS A 72 -0.75 29.83 -23.15
#